data_AF-A0A917KFF7-F1
#
_entry.id   AF-A0A917KFF7-F1
#
_cell.length_a   1.000
_cell.length_b   1.000
_cell.length_c   1.000
_cell.angle_alpha   90.00
_cell.angle_beta   90.00
_cell.angle_gamma   90.00
#
_symmetry.space_group_name_H-M   'P 1'
#
loop_
_entity.id
_entity.type
_entity.pdbx_description
1 polymer ?
#
loop_
_entity_poly.entity_id
_entity_poly.type
_entity_poly.pdbx_seq_one_letter_code
_entity_poly.pdbx_strand_id
1 'polypeptide(L)' 'MKQIPSTLAVAVLLLIAAAWPSVDAWSETSATAHFLVHCLYLCAGGLFGLQTAWWMHRPVTWPAEEARVTS' A
#
# COMPACT_ATOMS: atom_id res chain seq x y z
N MET A 1 -17.67 -4.49 9.84
CA MET A 1 -16.97 -3.33 9.24
C MET A 1 -15.70 -3.83 8.58
N LYS A 2 -15.47 -3.53 7.29
CA LYS A 2 -14.30 -4.01 6.55
C LYS A 2 -13.10 -3.14 6.97
N GLN A 3 -12.13 -3.73 7.68
CA GLN A 3 -10.95 -3.01 8.17
C GLN A 3 -9.99 -2.71 7.01
N ILE A 4 -9.48 -1.48 6.94
CA ILE A 4 -8.44 -1.09 5.98
C ILE A 4 -7.10 -1.60 6.50
N PRO A 5 -6.32 -2.38 5.72
CA PRO A 5 -4.98 -2.77 6.11
C PRO A 5 -4.09 -1.55 6.40
N SER A 6 -3.37 -1.60 7.52
CA SER A 6 -2.46 -0.51 7.91
C SER A 6 -1.37 -0.24 6.87
N THR A 7 -0.94 -1.26 6.13
CA THR A 7 -0.01 -1.16 4.99
C THR A 7 -0.49 -0.17 3.94
N LEU A 8 -1.78 -0.19 3.59
CA LEU A 8 -2.37 0.76 2.63
C LEU A 8 -2.51 2.14 3.24
N ALA A 9 -2.91 2.23 4.50
CA ALA A 9 -3.00 3.51 5.19
C ALA A 9 -1.63 4.23 5.19
N VAL A 10 -0.56 3.50 5.51
CA VAL A 10 0.81 4.04 5.47
C VAL A 10 1.24 4.37 4.05
N ALA A 11 0.96 3.51 3.06
CA ALA A 11 1.27 3.79 1.65
C ALA A 11 0.62 5.10 1.16
N VAL A 12 -0.65 5.33 1.51
CA VAL A 12 -1.37 6.56 1.16
C VAL A 12 -0.76 7.78 1.85
N LEU A 13 -0.41 7.67 3.14
CA LEU A 13 0.25 8.76 3.86
C LEU A 13 1.60 9.13 3.24
N LEU A 14 2.38 8.13 2.79
CA LEU A 14 3.64 8.37 2.09
C LEU A 14 3.44 9.07 0.74
N LEU A 15 2.40 8.70 -0.01
CA LEU A 15 2.05 9.39 -1.26
C LEU A 15 1.63 10.84 -1.02
N ILE A 16 0.81 11.08 0.00
CA ILE A 16 0.38 12.44 0.38
C ILE A 16 1.59 13.28 0.77
N ALA A 17 2.51 12.72 1.58
CA ALA A 17 3.73 13.41 1.97
C ALA A 17 4.64 13.72 0.77
N ALA A 18 4.82 12.75 -0.13
CA ALA A 18 5.67 12.92 -1.31
C ALA A 18 5.09 13.92 -2.33
N ALA A 19 3.77 14.00 -2.46
CA ALA A 19 3.06 14.93 -3.35
C ALA A 19 2.70 16.27 -2.68
N TRP A 20 3.12 16.49 -1.44
CA TRP A 20 2.79 17.71 -0.72
C TRP A 20 3.50 18.92 -1.36
N PRO A 21 2.83 20.06 -1.59
CA PRO A 21 3.44 21.19 -2.33
C PRO A 21 4.78 21.68 -1.76
N SER A 22 4.91 21.71 -0.43
CA SER A 22 6.16 22.10 0.23
C SER A 22 7.27 21.07 0.06
N VAL A 23 6.94 19.78 0.00
CA VAL A 23 7.91 18.69 -0.21
C VAL A 23 8.34 18.67 -1.67
N ASP A 24 7.40 18.89 -2.59
CA ASP A 24 7.65 19.02 -4.03
C ASP A 24 8.62 20.17 -4.31
N ALA A 25 8.32 21.38 -3.82
CA ALA A 25 9.22 22.53 -3.94
C ALA A 25 10.59 22.30 -3.26
N TRP A 26 10.63 21.60 -2.13
CA TRP A 26 11.88 21.24 -1.46
C TRP A 26 12.70 20.25 -2.29
N SER A 27 12.05 19.32 -2.97
CA SER A 27 12.70 18.29 -3.80
C SER A 27 13.53 18.88 -4.94
N GLU A 28 13.12 20.05 -5.45
CA GLU A 28 13.82 20.74 -6.54
C GLU A 28 15.10 21.45 -6.08
N THR A 29 15.29 21.67 -4.77
CA THR A 29 16.43 22.43 -4.24
C THR A 29 17.75 21.67 -4.27
N SER A 30 17.73 20.33 -4.28
CA SER A 30 18.94 19.51 -4.32
C SER A 30 18.68 18.10 -4.85
N ALA A 31 19.69 17.48 -5.46
CA ALA A 31 19.62 16.09 -5.91
C ALA A 31 19.32 15.10 -4.76
N THR A 32 19.83 15.38 -3.55
CA THR A 32 19.57 14.55 -2.37
C THR A 32 18.10 14.61 -1.96
N ALA A 33 17.49 15.81 -1.94
CA ALA A 33 16.07 15.97 -1.64
C ALA A 33 15.20 15.26 -2.69
N HIS A 34 15.54 15.41 -3.96
CA HIS A 34 14.88 14.73 -5.07
C HIS A 34 14.93 13.19 -4.94
N PHE A 35 16.10 12.65 -4.60
CA PHE A 35 16.28 11.22 -4.36
C PHE A 35 15.46 10.74 -3.15
N LEU A 36 15.41 11.53 -2.07
CA LEU A 36 14.64 11.17 -0.89
C LEU A 36 13.14 11.08 -1.19
N VAL A 37 12.59 12.01 -1.97
CA VAL A 37 11.19 11.97 -2.41
C VAL A 37 10.91 10.72 -3.27
N HIS A 38 11.85 10.33 -4.14
CA HIS A 38 11.74 9.07 -4.88
C HIS A 38 11.74 7.85 -3.95
N CYS A 39 12.54 7.85 -2.88
CA CYS A 39 12.48 6.78 -1.88
C CYS A 39 11.10 6.69 -1.20
N LEU A 40 10.44 7.83 -0.92
CA LEU A 40 9.06 7.82 -0.39
C LEU A 40 8.10 7.13 -1.38
N TYR A 41 8.16 7.48 -2.67
CA TYR A 41 7.34 6.84 -3.70
C TYR A 41 7.61 5.33 -3.81
N LEU A 42 8.89 4.93 -3.76
CA LEU A 42 9.29 3.52 -3.82
C LEU A 42 8.78 2.73 -2.61
N CYS A 43 8.86 3.31 -1.40
CA CYS A 43 8.29 2.71 -0.19
C CYS A 43 6.76 2.56 -0.28
N ALA A 44 6.05 3.58 -0.77
CA ALA A 44 4.61 3.53 -0.95
C ALA A 44 4.20 2.41 -1.94
N GLY A 45 4.88 2.33 -3.08
CA GLY A 45 4.67 1.26 -4.07
C GLY A 45 4.98 -0.13 -3.51
N GLY A 46 6.07 -0.26 -2.74
CA GLY A 46 6.45 -1.53 -2.09
C GLY A 46 5.41 -2.01 -1.08
N LEU A 47 4.89 -1.11 -0.23
CA LEU A 47 3.83 -1.44 0.73
C LEU A 47 2.52 -1.84 0.04
N PHE A 48 2.17 -1.14 -1.04
CA PHE A 48 1.00 -1.47 -1.85
C PHE A 48 1.14 -2.85 -2.52
N GLY A 49 2.30 -3.12 -3.10
CA GLY A 49 2.63 -4.42 -3.70
C GLY A 49 2.61 -5.56 -2.68
N LEU A 50 3.19 -5.33 -1.50
CA LEU A 50 3.19 -6.31 -0.40
C LEU A 50 1.75 -6.64 0.05
N GLN A 51 0.90 -5.62 0.23
CA GLN A 51 -0.49 -5.84 0.60
C GLN A 51 -1.25 -6.62 -0.48
N THR A 52 -0.98 -6.29 -1.75
CA THR A 52 -1.58 -6.97 -2.90
C THR A 52 -1.16 -8.44 -2.96
N ALA A 53 0.13 -8.72 -2.78
CA ALA A 53 0.65 -10.09 -2.68
C ALA A 53 0.00 -10.86 -1.53
N TRP A 54 -0.13 -10.23 -0.36
CA TRP A 54 -0.77 -10.86 0.79
C TRP A 54 -2.24 -11.23 0.54
N TRP A 55 -2.98 -10.39 -0.18
CA TRP A 55 -4.35 -10.74 -0.59
C TRP A 55 -4.40 -11.90 -1.57
N MET A 56 -3.44 -12.01 -2.50
CA MET A 56 -3.36 -13.12 -3.44
C MET A 56 -2.97 -14.44 -2.76
N HIS A 57 -2.20 -14.37 -1.68
CA HIS A 57 -1.83 -15.54 -0.87
C HIS A 57 -2.91 -15.97 0.13
N ARG A 58 -3.99 -15.19 0.32
CA ARG A 58 -5.09 -15.63 1.18
C ARG A 58 -5.82 -16.79 0.49
N PRO A 59 -5.89 -17.99 1.12
CA PRO A 59 -6.67 -19.07 0.56
C PRO A 59 -8.12 -18.61 0.45
N VAL A 60 -8.69 -18.74 -0.75
CA VAL A 60 -10.13 -18.68 -0.94
C VAL A 60 -10.69 -19.88 -0.17
N THR A 61 -11.13 -19.64 1.06
CA THR A 61 -12.02 -20.57 1.75
C THR A 61 -13.34 -20.51 0.99
N TRP A 62 -13.47 -21.32 -0.05
CA TRP A 62 -14.77 -21.69 -0.59
C TRP A 62 -15.58 -22.22 0.58
N PRO A 63 -16.82 -21.74 0.83
CA PRO A 63 -17.62 -22.30 1.90
C PRO A 63 -17.86 -23.77 1.58
N ALA A 64 -17.22 -24.65 2.35
CA ALA A 64 -17.49 -26.08 2.43
C ALA A 64 -18.89 -26.34 3.07
N GLU A 65 -19.85 -25.48 2.77
CA GLU A 65 -21.21 -25.48 3.31
C GLU A 65 -22.18 -26.19 2.36
N GLU A 66 -21.88 -26.26 1.05
CA GLU A 66 -22.62 -27.12 0.11
C GLU A 66 -22.47 -28.63 0.42
N ALA A 67 -21.42 -29.04 1.13
CA ALA A 67 -21.21 -30.43 1.53
C ALA A 67 -22.04 -30.85 2.76
N ARG A 68 -22.73 -29.92 3.43
CA ARG A 68 -23.60 -30.21 4.58
C ARG A 68 -25.09 -30.17 4.26
N VAL A 69 -25.47 -29.70 3.07
CA VAL A 69 -26.88 -29.61 2.62
C VAL A 69 -27.29 -30.86 1.83
N THR A 70 -26.35 -31.77 1.53
CA THR A 70 -26.58 -32.98 0.73
C THR A 70 -26.38 -34.30 1.49
N SER A 71 -26.22 -34.28 2.82
CA SER A 71 -26.12 -35.48 3.67
C SER A 71 -27.21 -35.61 4.72
#